data_AF-A0AAE0RGD9-F1
#
_entry.id   AF-A0AAE0RGD9-F1
#
_cell.length_a   1.000
_cell.length_b   1.000
_cell.length_c   1.000
_cell.angle_alpha   90.00
_cell.angle_beta   90.00
_cell.angle_gamma   90.00
#
_symmetry.space_group_name_H-M   'P 1'
#
loop_
_entity.id
_entity.type
_entity.pdbx_description
1 polymer ?
#
loop_
_entity_poly.entity_id
_entity_poly.type
_entity_poly.pdbx_seq_one_letter_code
_entity_poly.pdbx_strand_id
1 'polypeptide(L)'
;PHRAPLPSILLANVQSLENKLDDLRARLKFQRDIQDCNLLCFTETWLNPEVPDHAIQPAEFFSVHRMDRSKRKTRGGGVCLMKPWVDKTFRDALRSCSATYNSGLASGNMDEYKAASYRVRRVVKEVKRRYRKKLESQFHQNGSRSLWQGLRTITDYRTPSSRRVNADASLADELNTFYSCFEAAALSA
;
A
#
# COMPACT_ATOMS: atom_id res chain seq x y z
N PRO A 1 -15.07 -9.98 -31.88
CA PRO A 1 -14.50 -10.41 -30.58
C PRO A 1 -14.02 -9.20 -29.77
N HIS A 2 -14.88 -8.62 -28.93
CA HIS A 2 -14.50 -7.41 -28.20
C HIS A 2 -14.09 -7.72 -26.76
N ARG A 3 -12.94 -7.13 -26.40
CA ARG A 3 -12.19 -7.39 -25.17
C ARG A 3 -12.80 -6.61 -24.01
N ALA A 4 -12.89 -7.22 -22.84
CA ALA A 4 -13.21 -6.55 -21.58
C ALA A 4 -12.40 -5.23 -21.43
N PRO A 5 -12.96 -4.19 -20.79
CA PRO A 5 -12.27 -2.91 -20.63
C PRO A 5 -10.91 -3.17 -19.96
N LEU A 6 -9.85 -2.69 -20.62
CA LEU A 6 -8.49 -2.92 -20.16
C LEU A 6 -8.32 -2.27 -18.77
N PRO A 7 -7.69 -2.96 -17.80
CA PRO A 7 -7.41 -2.38 -16.50
C PRO A 7 -6.56 -1.11 -16.66
N SER A 8 -6.78 -0.10 -15.81
CA SER A 8 -5.92 1.07 -15.75
C SER A 8 -4.58 0.68 -15.12
N ILE A 9 -3.50 0.88 -15.87
CA ILE A 9 -2.14 0.54 -15.44
C ILE A 9 -1.30 1.81 -15.44
N LEU A 10 -0.75 2.17 -14.28
CA LEU A 10 0.31 3.16 -14.20
C LEU A 10 1.64 2.45 -14.44
N LEU A 11 2.35 2.81 -15.51
CA LEU A 11 3.71 2.35 -15.77
C LEU A 11 4.66 3.53 -15.67
N ALA A 12 5.66 3.44 -14.79
CA ALA A 12 6.67 4.47 -14.66
C ALA A 12 8.08 3.90 -14.49
N ASN A 13 9.06 4.58 -15.05
CA ASN A 13 10.46 4.37 -14.76
C ASN A 13 10.83 5.27 -13.58
N VAL A 14 11.16 4.68 -12.44
CA VAL A 14 11.32 5.42 -11.18
C VAL A 14 12.76 5.62 -10.77
N GLN A 15 13.76 5.05 -11.45
CA GLN A 15 15.20 5.28 -11.18
C GLN A 15 15.52 5.48 -9.68
N SER A 16 15.32 4.44 -8.87
CA SER A 16 15.20 4.47 -7.39
C SER A 16 13.77 4.69 -6.87
N LEU A 17 13.07 3.59 -6.60
CA LEU A 17 11.73 3.60 -6.01
C LEU A 17 11.75 4.06 -4.56
N GLU A 18 12.74 3.64 -3.78
CA GLU A 18 12.85 3.93 -2.34
C GLU A 18 12.84 5.44 -2.07
N ASN A 19 13.60 6.20 -2.85
CA ASN A 19 13.67 7.67 -2.75
C ASN A 19 12.37 8.38 -3.15
N LYS A 20 11.41 7.68 -3.76
CA LYS A 20 10.16 8.24 -4.31
C LYS A 20 8.92 7.67 -3.63
N LEU A 21 9.08 6.85 -2.59
CA LEU A 21 7.96 6.24 -1.88
C LEU A 21 7.03 7.27 -1.23
N ASP A 22 7.57 8.33 -0.65
CA ASP A 22 6.74 9.34 0.02
C ASP A 22 5.94 10.19 -0.99
N ASP A 23 6.56 10.53 -2.13
CA ASP A 23 5.84 11.16 -3.25
C ASP A 23 4.76 10.21 -3.80
N LEU A 24 5.08 8.93 -4.00
CA LEU A 24 4.11 7.93 -4.43
C LEU A 24 2.93 7.80 -3.45
N ARG A 25 3.19 7.78 -2.14
CA ARG A 25 2.17 7.76 -1.08
C ARG A 25 1.28 8.99 -1.13
N ALA A 26 1.87 10.18 -1.27
CA ALA A 26 1.14 11.42 -1.41
C ALA A 26 0.24 11.41 -2.66
N ARG A 27 0.77 10.97 -3.80
CA ARG A 27 0.01 10.86 -5.06
C ARG A 27 -1.14 9.87 -4.94
N LEU A 28 -0.92 8.68 -4.37
CA LEU A 28 -2.00 7.72 -4.14
C LEU A 28 -3.10 8.24 -3.20
N LYS A 29 -2.76 9.20 -2.33
CA LYS A 29 -3.71 9.85 -1.42
C LYS A 29 -4.50 10.97 -2.09
N PHE A 30 -3.85 11.80 -2.91
CA PHE A 30 -4.41 13.07 -3.39
C PHE A 30 -4.69 13.14 -4.91
N GLN A 31 -4.05 12.29 -5.72
CA GLN A 31 -4.18 12.28 -7.18
C GLN A 31 -5.10 11.13 -7.64
N ARG A 32 -6.29 11.47 -8.15
CA ARG A 32 -7.35 10.49 -8.52
C ARG A 32 -6.91 9.55 -9.65
N ASP A 33 -6.18 10.06 -10.62
CA ASP A 33 -5.60 9.34 -11.74
C ASP A 33 -4.68 8.19 -11.28
N ILE A 34 -3.83 8.43 -10.28
CA ILE A 34 -2.96 7.39 -9.71
C ILE A 34 -3.71 6.52 -8.70
N GLN A 35 -4.57 7.12 -7.88
CA GLN A 35 -5.37 6.45 -6.86
C GLN A 35 -6.34 5.39 -7.40
N ASP A 36 -6.85 5.60 -8.61
CA ASP A 36 -7.83 4.74 -9.27
C ASP A 36 -7.19 3.75 -10.27
N CYS A 37 -5.86 3.70 -10.36
CA CYS A 37 -5.15 2.68 -11.13
C CYS A 37 -5.37 1.28 -10.54
N ASN A 38 -5.65 0.30 -11.40
CA ASN A 38 -5.82 -1.09 -11.00
C ASN A 38 -4.48 -1.81 -10.77
N LEU A 39 -3.41 -1.32 -11.38
CA LEU A 39 -2.07 -1.84 -11.25
C LEU A 39 -1.04 -0.70 -11.33
N LEU A 40 -0.07 -0.69 -10.43
CA LEU A 40 1.09 0.19 -10.51
C LEU A 40 2.31 -0.66 -10.87
N CYS A 41 3.01 -0.28 -11.93
CA CYS A 41 4.17 -0.96 -12.48
C CYS A 41 5.36 0.01 -12.48
N PHE A 42 6.41 -0.33 -11.74
CA PHE A 42 7.62 0.47 -11.65
C PHE A 42 8.81 -0.30 -12.22
N THR A 43 9.58 0.37 -13.07
CA THR A 43 10.84 -0.11 -13.66
C THR A 43 12.01 0.72 -13.16
N GLU A 44 13.24 0.18 -13.22
CA GLU A 44 14.43 0.81 -12.62
C GLU A 44 14.22 1.11 -11.14
N THR A 45 13.63 0.16 -10.41
CA THR A 45 13.31 0.34 -8.99
C THR A 45 14.55 0.44 -8.12
N TRP A 46 15.65 -0.18 -8.56
CA TRP A 46 16.94 -0.27 -7.86
C TRP A 46 16.84 -0.87 -6.44
N LEU A 47 15.75 -1.58 -6.17
CA LEU A 47 15.55 -2.33 -4.93
C LEU A 47 16.52 -3.50 -4.83
N ASN A 48 16.82 -3.86 -3.58
CA ASN A 48 17.64 -5.00 -3.22
C ASN A 48 16.86 -5.96 -2.30
N PRO A 49 17.28 -7.24 -2.18
CA PRO A 49 16.58 -8.22 -1.35
C PRO A 49 16.58 -7.93 0.16
N GLU A 50 17.41 -6.98 0.62
CA GLU A 50 17.49 -6.61 2.04
C GLU A 50 16.36 -5.66 2.43
N VAL A 51 15.86 -4.85 1.48
CA VAL A 51 14.68 -4.00 1.70
C VAL A 51 13.44 -4.89 1.82
N PRO A 52 12.71 -4.90 2.94
CA PRO A 52 11.53 -5.75 3.08
C PRO A 52 10.31 -5.16 2.33
N ASP A 53 9.37 -6.02 1.91
CA ASP A 53 8.20 -5.60 1.11
C ASP A 53 7.31 -4.56 1.81
N HIS A 54 7.21 -4.59 3.14
CA HIS A 54 6.45 -3.60 3.90
C HIS A 54 7.04 -2.19 3.80
N ALA A 55 8.37 -2.06 3.64
CA ALA A 55 9.03 -0.75 3.55
C ALA A 55 8.64 -0.02 2.25
N ILE A 56 8.43 -0.79 1.18
CA ILE A 56 8.05 -0.30 -0.15
C ILE A 56 6.55 -0.35 -0.41
N GLN A 57 5.76 -0.83 0.54
CA GLN A 57 4.32 -0.89 0.41
C GLN A 57 3.76 0.54 0.48
N PRO A 58 3.07 1.03 -0.57
CA PRO A 58 2.60 2.41 -0.60
C PRO A 58 1.36 2.62 0.27
N ALA A 59 0.62 1.54 0.55
CA ALA A 59 -0.45 1.47 1.52
C ALA A 59 -0.73 0.00 1.82
N GLU A 60 -1.20 -0.33 3.02
CA GLU A 60 -1.36 -1.73 3.49
C GLU A 60 -2.33 -2.57 2.64
N PHE A 61 -3.18 -1.94 1.83
CA PHE A 61 -4.08 -2.61 0.90
C PHE A 61 -3.44 -2.83 -0.49
N PHE A 62 -2.12 -2.75 -0.66
CA PHE A 62 -1.46 -3.16 -1.90
C PHE A 62 -0.61 -4.40 -1.67
N SER A 63 -0.80 -5.46 -2.45
CA SER A 63 0.20 -6.53 -2.51
C SER A 63 1.31 -6.14 -3.48
N VAL A 64 2.54 -6.31 -3.01
CA VAL A 64 3.76 -6.02 -3.75
C VAL A 64 4.30 -7.30 -4.38
N HIS A 65 4.70 -7.24 -5.64
CA HIS A 65 5.34 -8.30 -6.40
C HIS A 65 6.55 -7.70 -7.10
N ARG A 66 7.76 -8.11 -6.75
CA ARG A 66 8.97 -7.48 -7.28
C ARG A 66 10.01 -8.48 -7.74
N MET A 67 10.89 -8.02 -8.61
CA MET A 67 12.12 -8.69 -9.00
C MET A 67 13.26 -7.70 -8.78
N ASP A 68 14.12 -7.99 -7.82
CA ASP A 68 15.17 -7.06 -7.40
C ASP A 68 16.38 -7.10 -8.34
N ARG A 69 17.27 -6.13 -8.13
CA ARG A 69 18.54 -6.07 -8.85
C ARG A 69 19.38 -7.29 -8.50
N SER A 70 19.77 -8.07 -9.51
CA SER A 70 20.77 -9.14 -9.32
C SER A 70 22.15 -8.53 -9.05
N LYS A 71 22.93 -9.14 -8.14
CA LYS A 71 24.29 -8.69 -7.79
C LYS A 71 25.26 -8.53 -8.98
N ARG A 72 24.99 -9.16 -10.13
CA ARG A 72 25.82 -9.10 -11.35
C ARG A 72 25.65 -7.84 -12.19
N LYS A 73 24.62 -7.03 -11.94
CA LYS A 73 24.38 -5.80 -12.72
C LYS A 73 24.98 -4.61 -11.97
N THR A 74 25.93 -3.90 -12.60
CA THR A 74 26.62 -2.72 -12.03
C THR A 74 25.86 -1.42 -12.29
N ARG A 75 24.90 -1.39 -13.23
CA ARG A 75 24.03 -0.25 -13.53
C ARG A 75 22.59 -0.69 -13.76
N GLY A 76 21.65 -0.01 -13.11
CA GLY A 76 20.22 -0.14 -13.36
C GLY A 76 19.56 -1.47 -12.98
N GLY A 77 18.24 -1.53 -13.15
CA GLY A 77 17.42 -2.72 -13.07
C GLY A 77 16.39 -2.77 -11.93
N GLY A 78 15.68 -3.89 -11.86
CA GLY A 78 14.61 -4.10 -10.88
C GLY A 78 13.23 -3.67 -11.41
N VAL A 79 12.23 -4.47 -11.06
CA VAL A 79 10.82 -4.24 -11.41
C VAL A 79 9.96 -4.46 -10.18
N CYS A 80 8.95 -3.62 -9.97
CA CYS A 80 7.98 -3.77 -8.90
C CYS A 80 6.57 -3.55 -9.43
N LEU A 81 5.70 -4.54 -9.25
CA LEU A 81 4.27 -4.48 -9.46
C LEU A 81 3.57 -4.33 -8.10
N MET A 82 2.66 -3.38 -8.00
CA MET A 82 1.81 -3.20 -6.84
C MET A 82 0.35 -3.29 -7.30
N LYS A 83 -0.39 -4.25 -6.75
CA LYS A 83 -1.82 -4.41 -7.03
C LYS A 83 -2.63 -4.20 -5.74
N PRO A 84 -3.76 -3.48 -5.76
CA PRO A 84 -4.63 -3.39 -4.60
C PRO A 84 -5.15 -4.76 -4.16
N TRP A 85 -5.33 -4.96 -2.86
CA TRP A 85 -5.94 -6.13 -2.26
C TRP A 85 -7.43 -6.14 -2.59
N VAL A 86 -7.86 -7.22 -3.23
CA VAL A 86 -9.21 -7.36 -3.76
C VAL A 86 -10.03 -8.26 -2.85
N ASP A 87 -10.88 -7.63 -2.02
CA ASP A 87 -11.88 -8.32 -1.22
C ASP A 87 -12.99 -8.93 -2.10
N LYS A 88 -13.82 -9.81 -1.52
CA LYS A 88 -14.90 -10.47 -2.26
C LYS A 88 -15.85 -9.46 -2.92
N THR A 89 -16.19 -8.39 -2.21
CA THR A 89 -17.13 -7.38 -2.70
C THR A 89 -16.59 -6.60 -3.90
N PHE A 90 -15.29 -6.28 -3.90
CA PHE A 90 -14.61 -5.64 -5.02
C PHE A 90 -14.48 -6.60 -6.19
N ARG A 91 -14.18 -7.88 -5.94
CA ARG A 91 -14.14 -8.93 -6.97
C ARG A 91 -15.50 -9.12 -7.65
N ASP A 92 -16.58 -9.15 -6.86
CA ASP A 92 -17.95 -9.30 -7.37
C ASP A 92 -18.37 -8.08 -8.19
N ALA A 93 -17.98 -6.88 -7.76
CA ALA A 93 -18.21 -5.65 -8.53
C ALA A 93 -17.45 -5.66 -9.87
N LEU A 94 -16.21 -6.12 -9.90
CA LEU A 94 -15.43 -6.27 -11.14
C LEU A 94 -16.03 -7.31 -12.09
N ARG A 95 -16.47 -8.46 -11.57
CA ARG A 95 -17.16 -9.50 -12.36
C ARG A 95 -18.46 -8.97 -12.95
N SER A 96 -19.26 -8.28 -12.14
CA SER A 96 -20.50 -7.63 -12.58
C SER A 96 -20.24 -6.59 -13.67
N CYS A 97 -19.23 -5.73 -13.50
CA CYS A 97 -18.84 -4.73 -14.50
C CYS A 97 -18.41 -5.37 -15.82
N SER A 98 -17.61 -6.44 -15.75
CA SER A 98 -17.19 -7.21 -16.94
C SER A 98 -18.38 -7.87 -17.64
N ALA A 99 -19.35 -8.40 -16.89
CA ALA A 99 -20.56 -8.98 -17.44
C ALA A 99 -21.43 -7.93 -18.14
N THR A 100 -21.65 -6.77 -17.51
CA THR A 100 -22.44 -5.66 -18.11
C THR A 100 -21.76 -5.04 -19.33
N TYR A 101 -20.42 -5.09 -19.40
CA TYR A 101 -19.69 -4.69 -20.59
C TYR A 101 -19.96 -5.65 -21.75
N ASN A 102 -19.89 -6.97 -21.49
CA ASN A 102 -20.15 -7.98 -22.50
C ASN A 102 -21.60 -7.94 -23.00
N SER A 103 -22.57 -7.70 -22.10
CA SER A 103 -23.98 -7.54 -22.49
C SER A 103 -24.20 -6.26 -23.30
N GLY A 104 -23.63 -5.13 -22.86
CA GLY A 104 -23.76 -3.85 -23.56
C GLY A 104 -23.11 -3.83 -24.94
N LEU A 105 -22.03 -4.59 -25.11
CA LEU A 105 -21.41 -4.81 -26.41
C LEU A 105 -22.32 -5.63 -27.36
N ALA A 106 -23.00 -6.65 -26.84
CA ALA A 106 -23.91 -7.47 -27.64
C ALA A 106 -25.23 -6.75 -27.98
N SER A 107 -25.72 -5.89 -27.08
CA SER A 107 -26.98 -5.16 -27.23
C SER A 107 -26.82 -3.76 -27.84
N GLY A 108 -25.60 -3.22 -27.87
CA GLY A 108 -25.30 -1.83 -28.23
C GLY A 108 -25.58 -0.80 -27.11
N ASN A 109 -26.14 -1.22 -25.98
CA ASN A 109 -26.48 -0.34 -24.85
C ASN A 109 -25.42 -0.40 -23.73
N MET A 110 -24.66 0.68 -23.57
CA MET A 110 -23.57 0.75 -22.59
C MET A 110 -23.95 1.34 -21.22
N ASP A 111 -25.22 1.67 -20.98
CA ASP A 111 -25.63 2.37 -19.75
C ASP A 111 -25.51 1.49 -18.50
N GLU A 112 -25.79 0.19 -18.62
CA GLU A 112 -25.57 -0.76 -17.53
C GLU A 112 -24.08 -0.88 -17.17
N TYR A 113 -23.20 -0.89 -18.19
CA TYR A 113 -21.76 -0.86 -17.98
C TYR A 113 -21.31 0.42 -17.26
N LYS A 114 -21.83 1.59 -17.67
CA LYS A 114 -21.53 2.85 -16.98
C LYS A 114 -21.93 2.76 -15.50
N ALA A 115 -23.15 2.29 -15.21
CA ALA A 115 -23.63 2.12 -13.84
C ALA A 115 -22.75 1.13 -13.04
N ALA A 116 -22.36 0.01 -13.63
CA ALA A 116 -21.48 -0.97 -13.01
C ALA A 116 -20.06 -0.42 -12.77
N SER A 117 -19.51 0.37 -13.71
CA SER A 117 -18.23 1.07 -13.55
C SER A 117 -18.27 2.07 -12.37
N TYR A 118 -19.36 2.84 -12.24
CA TYR A 118 -19.57 3.69 -11.05
C TYR A 118 -19.67 2.86 -9.77
N ARG A 119 -20.33 1.70 -9.81
CA ARG A 119 -20.43 0.78 -8.68
C ARG A 119 -19.05 0.27 -8.25
N VAL A 120 -18.19 -0.13 -9.19
CA VAL A 120 -16.79 -0.52 -8.92
C VAL A 120 -16.06 0.60 -8.18
N ARG A 121 -16.12 1.84 -8.68
CA ARG A 121 -15.51 3.01 -8.02
C ARG A 121 -16.04 3.22 -6.59
N ARG A 122 -17.35 3.07 -6.37
CA ARG A 122 -17.94 3.16 -5.03
C ARG A 122 -17.46 2.06 -4.09
N VAL A 123 -17.40 0.82 -4.57
CA VAL A 123 -16.92 -0.31 -3.76
C VAL A 123 -15.46 -0.11 -3.36
N VAL A 124 -14.59 0.33 -4.29
CA VAL A 124 -13.19 0.66 -3.96
C VAL A 124 -13.10 1.70 -2.85
N LYS A 125 -13.88 2.79 -2.94
CA LYS A 125 -13.91 3.83 -1.90
C LYS A 125 -14.39 3.29 -0.56
N GLU A 126 -15.43 2.45 -0.58
CA GLU A 126 -15.99 1.85 0.63
C GLU A 126 -15.03 0.86 1.30
N VAL A 127 -14.32 0.04 0.51
CA VAL A 127 -13.28 -0.88 1.01
C VAL A 127 -12.14 -0.09 1.64
N LYS A 128 -11.62 0.95 0.95
CA LYS A 128 -10.60 1.87 1.50
C LYS A 128 -11.07 2.50 2.82
N ARG A 129 -12.34 2.94 2.89
CA ARG A 129 -12.94 3.54 4.08
C ARG A 129 -13.06 2.56 5.25
N ARG A 130 -13.55 1.34 5.00
CA ARG A 130 -13.70 0.31 6.04
C ARG A 130 -12.36 -0.05 6.66
N TYR A 131 -11.35 -0.20 5.82
CA TYR A 131 -10.00 -0.52 6.26
C TYR A 131 -9.42 0.60 7.14
N ARG A 132 -9.53 1.87 6.70
CA ARG A 132 -9.14 3.04 7.51
C ARG A 132 -9.83 3.04 8.88
N LYS A 133 -11.16 2.88 8.93
CA LYS A 133 -11.90 2.84 10.19
C LYS A 133 -11.45 1.70 11.10
N LYS A 134 -11.16 0.53 10.53
CA LYS A 134 -10.65 -0.62 11.28
C LYS A 134 -9.29 -0.29 11.92
N LEU A 135 -8.37 0.30 11.16
CA LEU A 135 -7.09 0.76 11.69
C LEU A 135 -7.26 1.79 12.80
N GLU A 136 -7.98 2.88 12.52
CA GLU A 136 -8.24 3.93 13.51
C GLU A 136 -8.85 3.36 14.79
N SER A 137 -9.79 2.41 14.69
CA SER A 137 -10.40 1.78 15.86
C SER A 137 -9.42 1.02 16.76
N GLN A 138 -8.30 0.52 16.22
CA GLN A 138 -7.27 -0.16 17.00
C GLN A 138 -6.45 0.83 17.86
N PHE A 139 -6.33 2.08 17.43
CA PHE A 139 -5.64 3.16 18.15
C PHE A 139 -6.51 3.87 19.19
N HIS A 140 -7.83 3.85 19.01
CA HIS A 140 -8.78 4.44 19.97
C HIS A 140 -9.17 3.48 21.10
N GLN A 141 -8.85 2.20 20.99
CA GLN A 141 -9.00 1.24 22.08
C GLN A 141 -7.88 1.48 23.09
N ASN A 142 -8.21 1.84 24.34
CA ASN A 142 -7.30 2.06 25.48
C ASN A 142 -6.61 0.75 25.93
N GLY A 143 -5.96 0.04 25.00
CA GLY A 143 -5.31 -1.23 25.22
C GLY A 143 -3.97 -1.28 24.49
N SER A 144 -2.89 -1.54 25.24
CA SER A 144 -1.56 -1.77 24.66
C SER A 144 -1.60 -2.85 23.57
N ARG A 145 -2.40 -3.91 23.75
CA ARG A 145 -2.54 -4.99 22.77
C ARG A 145 -3.18 -4.56 21.45
N SER A 146 -4.22 -3.72 21.48
CA SER A 146 -4.87 -3.19 20.26
C SER A 146 -3.97 -2.21 19.54
N LEU A 147 -3.23 -1.37 20.27
CA LEU A 147 -2.19 -0.51 19.71
C LEU A 147 -1.08 -1.32 19.02
N TRP A 148 -0.57 -2.37 19.67
CA TRP A 148 0.41 -3.27 19.07
C TRP A 148 -0.14 -4.03 17.86
N GLN A 149 -1.43 -4.40 17.88
CA GLN A 149 -2.09 -5.00 16.72
C GLN A 149 -2.19 -4.01 15.56
N GLY A 150 -2.51 -2.74 15.83
CA GLY A 150 -2.53 -1.66 14.84
C GLY A 150 -1.15 -1.40 14.27
N LEU A 151 -0.13 -1.25 15.13
CA LEU A 151 1.26 -1.09 14.72
C LEU A 151 1.74 -2.26 13.86
N ARG A 152 1.43 -3.51 14.23
CA ARG A 152 1.74 -4.68 13.41
C ARG A 152 1.03 -4.67 12.06
N THR A 153 -0.18 -4.12 12.00
CA THR A 153 -0.93 -4.03 10.75
C THR A 153 -0.29 -2.99 9.82
N ILE A 154 0.09 -1.81 10.35
CA ILE A 154 0.74 -0.72 9.60
C ILE A 154 2.13 -1.10 9.12
N THR A 155 2.88 -1.82 9.96
CA THR A 155 4.26 -2.19 9.68
C THR A 155 4.39 -3.56 8.99
N ASP A 156 3.28 -4.29 8.81
CA ASP A 156 3.24 -5.74 8.51
C ASP A 156 4.26 -6.55 9.35
N TYR A 157 4.55 -6.09 10.57
CA TYR A 157 5.53 -6.71 11.45
C TYR A 157 5.03 -8.10 11.87
N ARG A 158 5.68 -9.12 11.31
CA ARG A 158 5.53 -10.51 11.73
C ARG A 158 6.68 -10.86 12.65
N THR A 159 6.38 -11.55 13.74
CA THR A 159 7.38 -11.99 14.72
C THR A 159 8.54 -12.68 13.99
N PRO A 160 9.79 -12.17 14.10
CA PRO A 160 10.92 -12.74 13.37
C PRO A 160 11.13 -14.19 13.78
N SER A 161 11.33 -15.09 12.82
CA SER A 161 11.57 -16.50 13.11
C SER A 161 12.96 -16.78 13.70
N SER A 162 13.96 -15.89 13.62
CA SER A 162 15.27 -16.20 14.23
C SER A 162 16.30 -15.07 14.43
N ARG A 163 15.96 -13.77 14.32
CA ARG A 163 16.92 -12.71 14.72
C ARG A 163 16.25 -11.69 15.62
N ARG A 164 16.53 -11.81 16.92
CA ARG A 164 16.40 -10.69 17.85
C ARG A 164 17.48 -9.68 17.46
N VAL A 165 17.08 -8.45 17.19
CA VAL A 165 18.02 -7.32 17.32
C VAL A 165 18.43 -7.34 18.79
N ASN A 166 19.72 -7.49 19.08
CA ASN A 166 20.26 -7.30 20.42
C ASN A 166 20.19 -5.81 20.72
N ALA A 167 18.99 -5.31 21.03
CA ALA A 167 18.86 -4.03 21.70
C ALA A 167 19.45 -4.24 23.09
N ASP A 168 20.63 -3.69 23.31
CA ASP A 168 21.24 -3.65 24.64
C ASP A 168 20.25 -3.00 25.60
N ALA A 169 20.14 -3.52 26.82
CA ALA A 169 19.21 -3.01 27.82
C ALA A 169 19.46 -1.52 28.11
N SER A 170 20.70 -1.06 27.89
CA SER A 170 21.13 0.34 28.01
C SER A 170 20.48 1.29 27.00
N LEU A 171 20.01 0.81 25.84
CA LEU A 171 19.45 1.67 24.79
C LEU A 171 18.17 2.37 25.25
N ALA A 172 17.34 1.69 26.04
CA ALA A 172 16.13 2.28 26.59
C ALA A 172 16.46 3.44 27.55
N ASP A 173 17.48 3.26 28.39
CA ASP A 173 17.94 4.29 29.34
C ASP A 173 18.63 5.47 28.65
N GLU A 174 19.38 5.21 27.58
CA GLU A 174 20.03 6.23 26.75
C GLU A 174 18.99 7.11 26.04
N LEU A 175 17.95 6.49 25.45
CA LEU A 175 16.83 7.22 24.84
C LEU A 175 16.05 8.03 25.88
N ASN A 176 15.79 7.47 27.06
CA ASN A 176 15.10 8.19 28.13
C ASN A 176 15.89 9.42 28.58
N THR A 177 17.21 9.30 28.73
CA THR A 177 18.09 10.43 29.09
C THR A 177 18.13 11.48 27.99
N PHE A 178 18.21 11.06 26.72
CA PHE A 178 18.19 11.96 25.57
C PHE A 178 16.87 12.76 25.47
N TYR A 179 15.71 12.13 25.68
CA TYR A 179 14.43 12.84 25.54
C TYR A 179 14.01 13.63 26.79
N SER A 180 14.46 13.24 27.98
CA SER A 180 14.19 13.98 29.22
C SER A 180 14.97 15.28 29.36
N CYS A 181 16.03 15.50 28.56
CA CYS A 181 16.77 16.77 28.56
C CYS A 181 15.92 17.98 28.15
N PHE A 182 14.79 17.75 27.47
CA PHE A 182 13.84 18.80 27.11
C PHE A 182 12.82 19.15 28.21
N GLU A 183 12.65 18.31 29.24
CA GLU A 183 11.76 18.61 30.38
C GLU A 183 12.49 19.33 31.51
N ALA A 184 13.77 19.01 31.74
CA ALA A 184 14.57 19.64 32.80
C ALA A 184 14.75 21.16 32.61
N ALA A 185 14.81 21.64 31.37
CA ALA A 185 14.92 23.07 31.06
C ALA A 185 13.62 23.85 31.32
N ALA A 186 12.46 23.17 31.39
CA ALA A 186 11.16 23.80 31.62
C ALA A 186 10.83 24.01 33.09
N LEU A 187 11.55 23.36 34.01
CA LEU A 187 11.38 23.50 35.47
C LEU A 187 12.35 24.50 36.11
N SER A 188 13.22 25.13 35.31
CA SER A 188 14.21 26.11 35.76
C SER A 188 14.00 27.52 35.19
N ALA A 189 12.80 27.83 34.69
CA ALA A 189 12.38 29.16 34.23
C ALA A 189 11.16 29.62 35.05
#